data_AF-B4HWN3-F1
#
_entry.id   AF-B4HWN3-F1
#
_cell.length_a   1.000
_cell.length_b   1.000
_cell.length_c   1.000
_cell.angle_alpha   90.00
_cell.angle_beta   90.00
_cell.angle_gamma   90.00
#
_symmetry.space_group_name_H-M   'P 1'
#
loop_
_entity.id
_entity.type
_entity.pdbx_description
1 polymer ?
#
loop_
_entity_poly.entity_id
_entity_poly.type
_entity_poly.pdbx_seq_one_letter_code
_entity_poly.pdbx_strand_id
1 'polypeptide(L)'
;MNGLSSNDDAVECPLCMEPLEVGRSDLLSVYLRISGNASGKSPGVREAPARYSNCLIGTECNRYCKREDIISNEQIESILSRPTKDAGVAAFIKYHYELLGLLRERFNFTVNFRNSRGWAGRLGNTTFRLGLLGIVMRNEADIAASGAFNRINRFAEFDTIHQSWKFETAFLYRYTSDLDTHGKSGNFLSPFSDRVWLFCLLTLGAFSIIWVLFEIIDCKILRRRVNSQKLEHLNQKSPVICIKTTCIERILQTFGACCQQGLDPNPVDLSVRFLVMTLFLFSLVMYNYYTSSVVGGLLSSSDQGPSTVDEITASPLKISFEDIGYYKVLFRESQNRSITKLIEKKLSSSRSLNELPIFSHIEDAVPYLKAGGFAFHCEVVDAYPVISEYFDANEICDLREVSGLMEVEILNWILHKNSQYTEIFKTA
;
A
#
# COMPACT_ATOMS: atom_id res chain seq x y z
N MET A 1 -24.79 44.54 -25.35
CA MET A 1 -24.33 45.35 -24.20
C MET A 1 -24.63 44.55 -22.96
N ASN A 2 -23.77 43.58 -22.63
CA ASN A 2 -22.62 43.69 -21.69
C ASN A 2 -23.15 43.44 -20.26
N GLY A 3 -22.70 42.46 -19.47
CA GLY A 3 -21.46 41.70 -19.50
C GLY A 3 -20.91 41.67 -18.07
N LEU A 4 -20.64 40.49 -17.53
CA LEU A 4 -19.90 40.18 -16.28
C LEU A 4 -19.50 38.69 -16.44
N SER A 5 -18.48 38.31 -17.22
CA SER A 5 -17.03 38.26 -16.90
C SER A 5 -16.77 37.66 -15.50
N SER A 6 -16.51 36.35 -15.42
CA SER A 6 -15.18 35.70 -15.49
C SER A 6 -14.37 35.88 -14.22
N ASN A 7 -14.15 34.78 -13.51
CA ASN A 7 -12.88 34.40 -12.85
C ASN A 7 -13.09 33.04 -12.18
N ASP A 8 -13.06 31.97 -12.99
CA ASP A 8 -12.61 30.68 -12.51
C ASP A 8 -11.20 30.52 -13.06
N ASP A 9 -10.22 30.89 -12.22
CA ASP A 9 -8.82 30.62 -12.46
C ASP A 9 -8.64 29.10 -12.52
N ALA A 10 -8.66 28.57 -13.75
CA ALA A 10 -8.11 27.27 -14.04
C ALA A 10 -6.64 27.31 -13.63
N VAL A 11 -6.33 26.70 -12.47
CA VAL A 11 -4.97 26.40 -12.08
C VAL A 11 -4.41 25.47 -13.15
N GLU A 12 -3.64 26.05 -14.07
CA GLU A 12 -2.82 25.34 -15.03
C GLU A 12 -1.95 24.34 -14.24
N CYS A 13 -2.30 23.06 -14.36
CA CYS A 13 -1.46 21.98 -13.88
C CYS A 13 -0.21 21.97 -14.77
N PRO A 14 1.02 22.08 -14.23
CA PRO A 14 2.25 22.28 -15.01
C PRO A 14 2.71 21.04 -15.79
N LEU A 15 1.86 20.01 -15.91
CA LEU A 15 2.00 19.03 -16.96
C LEU A 15 1.56 19.71 -18.26
N CYS A 16 2.49 20.40 -18.93
CA CYS A 16 2.44 20.61 -20.37
C CYS A 16 2.47 19.23 -21.04
N MET A 17 1.37 18.48 -20.94
CA MET A 17 1.00 17.54 -21.96
C MET A 17 0.55 18.40 -23.14
N GLU A 18 1.52 18.77 -23.99
CA GLU A 18 1.24 18.98 -25.41
C GLU A 18 0.28 17.87 -25.89
N PRO A 19 -0.56 18.11 -26.92
CA PRO A 19 -1.52 17.12 -27.41
C PRO A 19 -0.76 15.86 -27.79
N LEU A 20 -0.67 14.92 -26.85
CA LEU A 20 0.35 13.89 -26.89
C LEU A 20 -0.01 12.94 -28.00
N GLU A 21 0.86 12.97 -29.00
CA GLU A 21 1.08 11.90 -29.96
C GLU A 21 0.94 10.56 -29.25
N VAL A 22 0.43 9.57 -29.99
CA VAL A 22 0.35 8.16 -29.61
C VAL A 22 1.78 7.68 -29.29
N GLY A 23 2.24 7.89 -28.06
CA GLY A 23 3.61 7.69 -27.63
C GLY A 23 3.86 6.28 -27.12
N ARG A 24 4.44 5.46 -28.02
CA ARG A 24 5.64 4.62 -27.84
C ARG A 24 5.71 3.36 -26.98
N SER A 25 4.66 2.93 -26.28
CA SER A 25 4.74 1.67 -25.49
C SER A 25 3.42 0.93 -25.30
N ASP A 26 2.36 1.31 -26.03
CA ASP A 26 1.07 0.64 -25.97
C ASP A 26 1.09 -0.65 -26.82
N LEU A 27 1.65 -1.72 -26.28
CA LEU A 27 1.71 -3.01 -26.95
C LEU A 27 0.81 -4.05 -26.31
N LEU A 28 -0.12 -4.53 -27.14
CA LEU A 28 -0.84 -5.79 -27.02
C LEU A 28 -2.00 -5.79 -26.02
N SER A 29 -3.02 -4.99 -26.29
CA SER A 29 -4.35 -5.49 -25.94
C SER A 29 -4.86 -6.31 -27.13
N VAL A 30 -4.83 -7.63 -26.97
CA VAL A 30 -5.11 -8.53 -28.08
C VAL A 30 -6.59 -8.88 -28.12
N TYR A 31 -7.17 -8.76 -29.29
CA TYR A 31 -8.58 -9.02 -29.53
C TYR A 31 -8.76 -10.05 -30.65
N LEU A 32 -9.87 -10.76 -30.59
CA LEU A 32 -10.02 -12.03 -31.27
C LEU A 32 -11.21 -12.04 -32.20
N ARG A 33 -11.06 -12.74 -33.32
CA ARG A 33 -12.21 -13.18 -34.11
C ARG A 33 -12.18 -14.70 -34.23
N ILE A 34 -13.22 -15.37 -33.73
CA ILE A 34 -13.43 -16.81 -33.81
C ILE A 34 -13.90 -17.12 -35.24
N SER A 35 -13.15 -17.96 -35.96
CA SER A 35 -13.60 -18.50 -37.23
C SER A 35 -13.93 -19.99 -37.06
N GLY A 36 -15.18 -20.34 -37.38
CA GLY A 36 -15.68 -21.71 -37.36
C GLY A 36 -16.93 -21.85 -38.22
N ASN A 37 -17.08 -23.01 -38.88
CA ASN A 37 -18.20 -23.44 -39.73
C ASN A 37 -19.54 -23.41 -38.97
N ALA A 38 -20.12 -22.23 -38.78
CA ALA A 38 -21.50 -22.05 -38.38
C ALA A 38 -22.22 -21.41 -39.57
N SER A 39 -23.11 -22.17 -40.19
CA SER A 39 -23.96 -21.74 -41.30
C SER A 39 -24.78 -20.51 -40.91
N GLY A 40 -24.26 -19.33 -41.20
CA GLY A 40 -24.94 -18.05 -41.00
C GLY A 40 -24.25 -17.00 -41.85
N LYS A 41 -24.93 -16.52 -42.89
CA LYS A 41 -24.41 -15.50 -43.82
C LYS A 41 -23.95 -14.26 -43.03
N SER A 42 -22.67 -13.93 -43.15
CA SER A 42 -22.08 -12.67 -42.72
C SER A 42 -22.63 -11.48 -43.55
N PRO A 43 -23.10 -10.38 -42.94
CA PRO A 43 -23.29 -9.14 -43.66
C PRO A 43 -21.92 -8.51 -43.99
N GLY A 44 -21.79 -8.02 -45.22
CA GLY A 44 -20.54 -7.52 -45.79
C GLY A 44 -19.90 -6.40 -44.95
N VAL A 45 -18.60 -6.56 -44.71
CA VAL A 45 -17.72 -5.54 -44.14
C VAL A 45 -17.58 -4.42 -45.18
N ARG A 46 -17.99 -3.19 -44.84
CA ARG A 46 -17.50 -2.01 -45.55
C ARG A 46 -16.13 -1.68 -44.98
N GLU A 47 -15.09 -1.84 -45.79
CA GLU A 47 -13.78 -1.27 -45.51
C GLU A 47 -13.91 0.26 -45.46
N ALA A 48 -13.57 0.86 -44.32
CA ALA A 48 -13.34 2.30 -44.23
C ALA A 48 -11.89 2.57 -44.67
N PRO A 49 -11.65 3.53 -45.59
CA PRO A 49 -10.31 3.79 -46.09
C PRO A 49 -9.44 4.43 -45.01
N ALA A 50 -8.25 3.87 -44.80
CA ALA A 50 -7.20 4.48 -44.01
C ALA A 50 -6.73 5.77 -44.69
N ARG A 51 -7.02 6.94 -44.11
CA ARG A 51 -6.45 8.23 -44.52
C ARG A 51 -6.15 9.13 -43.31
N TYR A 52 -4.90 9.60 -43.30
CA TYR A 52 -4.25 10.62 -42.45
C TYR A 52 -3.84 10.18 -41.03
N SER A 53 -2.64 10.51 -40.52
CA SER A 53 -1.88 11.77 -40.68
C SER A 53 -0.36 11.62 -40.54
N ASN A 54 0.38 12.43 -41.31
CA ASN A 54 1.83 12.67 -41.19
C ASN A 54 2.20 13.23 -39.81
N CYS A 55 3.26 12.70 -39.22
CA CYS A 55 3.95 13.25 -38.05
C CYS A 55 4.86 14.40 -38.52
N LEU A 56 4.66 15.60 -37.96
CA LEU A 56 5.49 16.78 -38.17
C LEU A 56 6.21 17.08 -36.85
N ILE A 57 7.55 17.13 -36.90
CA ILE A 57 8.52 17.82 -36.01
C ILE A 57 9.65 16.88 -35.50
N GLY A 58 10.87 17.16 -35.97
CA GLY A 58 12.06 17.36 -35.12
C GLY A 58 12.71 16.16 -34.42
N THR A 59 13.57 15.44 -35.13
CA THR A 59 14.91 14.98 -34.71
C THR A 59 15.19 14.71 -33.22
N GLU A 60 14.48 13.81 -32.55
CA GLU A 60 15.04 12.96 -31.46
C GLU A 60 14.21 11.68 -31.18
N CYS A 61 13.20 11.44 -32.02
CA CYS A 61 12.22 10.37 -31.89
C CYS A 61 12.67 9.02 -32.52
N ASN A 62 13.95 8.65 -32.44
CA ASN A 62 14.49 7.55 -33.25
C ASN A 62 15.02 6.31 -32.51
N ARG A 63 15.05 6.26 -31.15
CA ARG A 63 15.59 5.08 -30.45
C ARG A 63 14.57 4.03 -29.98
N TYR A 64 13.29 4.37 -29.79
CA TYR A 64 12.31 3.43 -29.21
C TYR A 64 11.00 3.25 -30.02
N CYS A 65 10.88 3.84 -31.21
CA CYS A 65 9.70 3.72 -32.11
C CYS A 65 9.63 2.40 -32.92
N LYS A 66 10.25 1.30 -32.46
CA LYS A 66 10.47 0.10 -33.30
C LYS A 66 9.43 -1.03 -33.18
N ARG A 67 8.36 -0.88 -32.39
CA ARG A 67 7.36 -1.97 -32.21
C ARG A 67 5.93 -1.59 -32.66
N GLU A 68 5.82 -0.67 -33.61
CA GLU A 68 4.55 -0.36 -34.28
C GLU A 68 4.16 -1.37 -35.38
N ASP A 69 5.04 -2.34 -35.68
CA ASP A 69 4.94 -3.27 -36.81
C ASP A 69 4.46 -4.69 -36.46
N ILE A 70 3.92 -4.91 -35.24
CA ILE A 70 3.37 -6.23 -34.87
C ILE A 70 2.01 -6.41 -35.52
N ILE A 71 2.04 -6.90 -36.77
CA ILE A 71 0.86 -7.04 -37.62
C ILE A 71 0.49 -8.52 -37.80
N SER A 72 1.47 -9.43 -37.69
CA SER A 72 1.21 -10.85 -37.94
C SER A 72 0.76 -11.61 -36.68
N ASN A 73 -0.12 -12.57 -36.90
CA ASN A 73 -0.64 -13.46 -35.85
C ASN A 73 0.50 -14.21 -35.15
N GLU A 74 1.48 -14.70 -35.92
CA GLU A 74 2.64 -15.46 -35.45
C GLU A 74 3.52 -14.63 -34.51
N GLN A 75 3.74 -13.35 -34.81
CA GLN A 75 4.51 -12.46 -33.94
C GLN A 75 3.80 -12.27 -32.60
N ILE A 76 2.48 -12.06 -32.61
CA ILE A 76 1.68 -11.90 -31.39
C ILE A 76 1.76 -13.17 -30.54
N GLU A 77 1.52 -14.33 -31.14
CA GLU A 77 1.60 -15.62 -30.45
C GLU A 77 3.00 -15.87 -29.87
N SER A 78 4.07 -15.54 -30.60
CA SER A 78 5.44 -15.67 -30.11
C SER A 78 5.75 -14.78 -28.90
N ILE A 79 5.09 -13.63 -28.78
CA ILE A 79 5.30 -12.72 -27.64
C ILE A 79 4.51 -13.21 -26.44
N LEU A 80 3.25 -13.60 -26.65
CA LEU A 80 2.35 -13.99 -25.57
C LEU A 80 2.70 -15.37 -24.98
N SER A 81 3.24 -16.28 -25.79
CA SER A 81 3.67 -17.62 -25.35
C SER A 81 5.00 -17.63 -24.59
N ARG A 82 5.79 -16.54 -24.63
CA ARG A 82 7.06 -16.48 -23.91
C ARG A 82 6.82 -16.24 -22.41
N PRO A 83 7.50 -16.98 -21.52
CA PRO A 83 7.33 -16.86 -20.08
C PRO A 83 7.93 -15.56 -19.50
N THR A 84 8.88 -14.93 -20.21
CA THR A 84 9.57 -13.72 -19.76
C THR A 84 8.69 -12.48 -19.93
N LYS A 85 8.86 -11.46 -19.08
CA LYS A 85 8.20 -10.16 -19.28
C LYS A 85 8.62 -9.55 -20.62
N ASP A 86 7.67 -8.93 -21.32
CA ASP A 86 7.93 -8.13 -22.50
C ASP A 86 7.56 -6.67 -22.21
N ALA A 87 8.42 -5.75 -22.64
CA ALA A 87 8.17 -4.32 -22.49
C ALA A 87 6.83 -3.91 -23.11
N GLY A 88 6.02 -3.18 -22.35
CA GLY A 88 4.69 -2.72 -22.75
C GLY A 88 3.56 -3.76 -22.64
N VAL A 89 3.88 -5.04 -22.38
CA VAL A 89 2.90 -6.11 -22.18
C VAL A 89 2.72 -6.39 -20.69
N ALA A 90 1.52 -6.20 -20.15
CA ALA A 90 1.25 -6.51 -18.74
C ALA A 90 1.12 -8.04 -18.51
N ALA A 91 1.49 -8.52 -17.33
CA ALA A 91 1.43 -9.95 -17.00
C ALA A 91 0.05 -10.58 -17.22
N PHE A 92 -1.02 -9.88 -16.84
CA PHE A 92 -2.37 -10.39 -17.01
C PHE A 92 -2.75 -10.68 -18.46
N ILE A 93 -2.10 -10.04 -19.44
CA ILE A 93 -2.37 -10.29 -20.87
C ILE A 93 -1.91 -11.69 -21.25
N LYS A 94 -0.70 -12.07 -20.84
CA LYS A 94 -0.15 -13.41 -21.07
C LYS A 94 -0.97 -14.49 -20.35
N TYR A 95 -1.41 -14.18 -19.13
CA TYR A 95 -2.30 -15.05 -18.38
C TYR A 95 -3.63 -15.34 -19.13
N HIS A 96 -4.30 -14.31 -19.63
CA HIS A 96 -5.57 -14.50 -20.37
C HIS A 96 -5.35 -15.13 -21.75
N TYR A 97 -4.18 -14.95 -22.37
CA TYR A 97 -3.78 -15.66 -23.58
C TYR A 97 -3.70 -17.18 -23.34
N GLU A 98 -3.08 -17.62 -22.25
CA GLU A 98 -3.00 -19.04 -21.90
C GLU A 98 -4.39 -19.63 -21.59
N LEU A 99 -5.24 -18.89 -20.85
CA LEU A 99 -6.63 -19.30 -20.63
C LEU A 99 -7.41 -19.48 -21.93
N LEU A 100 -7.21 -18.58 -22.90
CA LEU A 100 -7.79 -18.72 -24.22
C LEU A 100 -7.26 -19.96 -24.94
N GLY A 101 -5.97 -20.27 -24.79
CA GLY A 101 -5.36 -21.49 -25.32
C GLY A 101 -6.10 -22.76 -24.84
N LEU A 102 -6.48 -22.81 -23.57
CA LEU A 102 -7.27 -23.91 -23.00
C LEU A 102 -8.68 -23.99 -23.60
N LEU A 103 -9.35 -22.84 -23.77
CA LEU A 103 -10.67 -22.81 -24.43
C LEU A 103 -10.56 -23.26 -25.90
N ARG A 104 -9.50 -22.83 -26.59
CA ARG A 104 -9.21 -23.18 -27.98
C ARG A 104 -9.05 -24.69 -28.15
N GLU A 105 -8.31 -25.33 -27.25
CA GLU A 105 -8.12 -26.79 -27.24
C GLU A 105 -9.44 -27.52 -26.94
N ARG A 106 -10.20 -27.05 -25.94
CA ARG A 106 -11.45 -27.69 -25.52
C ARG A 106 -12.55 -27.63 -26.57
N PHE A 107 -12.73 -26.48 -27.22
CA PHE A 107 -13.83 -26.25 -28.15
C PHE A 107 -13.41 -26.29 -29.63
N ASN A 108 -12.12 -26.53 -29.90
CA ASN A 108 -11.55 -26.71 -31.24
C ASN A 108 -11.94 -25.59 -32.23
N PHE A 109 -11.71 -24.33 -31.85
CA PHE A 109 -11.93 -23.17 -32.71
C PHE A 109 -10.62 -22.52 -33.16
N THR A 110 -10.67 -21.74 -34.24
CA THR A 110 -9.51 -20.98 -34.71
C THR A 110 -9.54 -19.55 -34.21
N VAL A 111 -8.35 -18.98 -34.00
CA VAL A 111 -8.18 -17.67 -33.37
C VAL A 111 -7.33 -16.79 -34.27
N ASN A 112 -7.81 -15.59 -34.54
CA ASN A 112 -7.03 -14.54 -35.20
C ASN A 112 -6.77 -13.42 -34.20
N PHE A 113 -5.53 -13.28 -33.76
CA PHE A 113 -5.10 -12.23 -32.86
C PHE A 113 -4.88 -10.91 -33.61
N ARG A 114 -5.31 -9.81 -32.98
CA ARG A 114 -5.03 -8.46 -33.45
C ARG A 114 -4.67 -7.57 -32.28
N ASN A 115 -3.69 -6.69 -32.49
CA ASN A 115 -3.27 -5.72 -31.48
C ASN A 115 -4.19 -4.50 -31.49
N SER A 116 -4.61 -4.02 -30.31
CA SER A 116 -5.29 -2.73 -30.16
C SER A 116 -4.36 -1.66 -29.60
N ARG A 117 -4.51 -0.44 -30.14
CA ARG A 117 -3.81 0.75 -29.65
C ARG A 117 -4.47 1.22 -28.35
N GLY A 118 -3.85 0.82 -27.23
CA GLY A 118 -4.27 1.19 -25.89
C GLY A 118 -5.42 0.35 -25.33
N TRP A 119 -5.51 0.37 -24.00
CA TRP A 119 -6.45 -0.45 -23.24
C TRP A 119 -7.89 0.09 -23.26
N ALA A 120 -8.02 1.37 -22.95
CA ALA A 120 -9.29 2.07 -22.82
C ALA A 120 -9.09 3.55 -23.09
N GLY A 121 -10.08 4.19 -23.70
CA GLY A 121 -10.09 5.63 -23.89
C GLY A 121 -11.41 6.12 -24.44
N ARG A 122 -11.52 7.43 -24.62
CA ARG A 122 -12.62 8.08 -25.32
C ARG A 122 -12.07 9.10 -26.30
N LEU A 123 -12.77 9.27 -27.42
CA LEU A 123 -12.43 10.30 -28.40
C LEU A 123 -12.98 11.65 -27.91
N GLY A 124 -12.12 12.46 -27.29
CA GLY A 124 -12.51 13.74 -26.68
C GLY A 124 -13.65 13.57 -25.68
N ASN A 125 -14.65 14.46 -25.76
CA ASN A 125 -15.85 14.41 -24.91
C ASN A 125 -16.99 13.56 -25.50
N THR A 126 -16.71 12.70 -26.50
CA THR A 126 -17.74 11.86 -27.10
C THR A 126 -17.97 10.57 -26.32
N THR A 127 -19.09 9.89 -26.61
CA THR A 127 -19.38 8.54 -26.11
C THR A 127 -18.56 7.46 -26.82
N PHE A 128 -17.79 7.81 -27.86
CA PHE A 128 -17.03 6.86 -28.66
C PHE A 128 -15.82 6.32 -27.89
N ARG A 129 -15.85 5.02 -27.59
CA ARG A 129 -14.77 4.32 -26.88
C ARG A 129 -13.62 3.94 -27.79
N LEU A 130 -12.40 4.16 -27.32
CA LEU A 130 -11.15 3.75 -27.96
C LEU A 130 -10.49 2.59 -27.20
N GLY A 131 -9.47 2.00 -27.81
CA GLY A 131 -8.74 0.86 -27.27
C GLY A 131 -9.55 -0.44 -27.28
N LEU A 132 -9.02 -1.45 -26.58
CA LEU A 132 -9.62 -2.79 -26.47
C LEU A 132 -11.11 -2.77 -26.12
N LEU A 133 -11.49 -1.99 -25.10
CA LEU A 133 -12.88 -1.90 -24.67
C LEU A 133 -13.79 -1.37 -25.77
N GLY A 134 -13.33 -0.41 -26.57
CA GLY A 134 -14.11 0.11 -27.69
C GLY A 134 -14.30 -0.93 -28.80
N ILE A 135 -13.25 -1.69 -29.10
CA ILE A 135 -13.27 -2.75 -30.13
C ILE A 135 -14.26 -3.86 -29.74
N VAL A 136 -14.18 -4.34 -28.49
CA VAL A 136 -15.12 -5.36 -27.98
C VAL A 136 -16.55 -4.80 -27.95
N MET A 137 -16.75 -3.55 -27.50
CA MET A 137 -18.08 -2.93 -27.44
C MET A 137 -18.73 -2.77 -28.83
N ARG A 138 -17.93 -2.53 -29.88
CA ARG A 138 -18.43 -2.43 -31.27
C ARG A 138 -18.58 -3.79 -31.95
N ASN A 139 -18.39 -4.88 -31.22
CA ASN A 139 -18.44 -6.24 -31.75
C ASN A 139 -17.46 -6.46 -32.93
N GLU A 140 -16.32 -5.76 -32.91
CA GLU A 140 -15.20 -5.96 -33.84
C GLU A 140 -14.30 -7.12 -33.40
N ALA A 141 -14.46 -7.54 -32.14
CA ALA A 141 -13.81 -8.68 -31.51
C ALA A 141 -14.84 -9.52 -30.76
N ASP A 142 -14.72 -10.84 -30.85
CA ASP A 142 -15.59 -11.80 -30.16
C ASP A 142 -15.23 -11.95 -28.68
N ILE A 143 -13.93 -11.94 -28.37
CA ILE A 143 -13.39 -12.06 -27.01
C ILE A 143 -12.07 -11.28 -26.89
N ALA A 144 -11.85 -10.64 -25.73
CA ALA A 144 -10.58 -10.01 -25.40
C ALA A 144 -9.61 -11.08 -24.90
N ALA A 145 -8.37 -11.15 -25.40
CA ALA A 145 -7.33 -12.01 -24.81
C ALA A 145 -6.69 -11.34 -23.58
N SER A 146 -7.48 -10.60 -22.79
CA SER A 146 -6.97 -9.75 -21.74
C SER A 146 -8.05 -9.33 -20.74
N GLY A 147 -7.65 -9.00 -19.51
CA GLY A 147 -8.54 -8.76 -18.37
C GLY A 147 -8.83 -7.28 -18.13
N ALA A 148 -10.09 -6.92 -17.92
CA ALA A 148 -10.53 -5.55 -17.69
C ALA A 148 -10.80 -5.25 -16.22
N PHE A 149 -10.38 -4.07 -15.75
CA PHE A 149 -10.75 -3.58 -14.42
C PHE A 149 -12.27 -3.58 -14.22
N ASN A 150 -12.69 -3.94 -13.02
CA ASN A 150 -14.08 -3.89 -12.62
C ASN A 150 -14.53 -2.42 -12.48
N ARG A 151 -15.55 -2.02 -13.24
CA ARG A 151 -16.19 -0.70 -13.12
C ARG A 151 -17.69 -0.87 -13.36
N ILE A 152 -18.50 -0.18 -12.56
CA ILE A 152 -19.98 -0.30 -12.59
C ILE A 152 -20.55 -0.03 -13.99
N ASN A 153 -19.97 0.93 -14.72
CA ASN A 153 -20.40 1.27 -16.07
C ASN A 153 -20.08 0.20 -17.14
N ARG A 154 -19.27 -0.81 -16.84
CA ARG A 154 -18.86 -1.85 -17.80
C ARG A 154 -19.83 -3.02 -17.87
N PHE A 155 -20.64 -3.28 -16.83
CA PHE A 155 -21.60 -4.39 -16.83
C PHE A 155 -22.74 -4.24 -17.85
N ALA A 156 -23.02 -2.99 -18.27
CA ALA A 156 -23.99 -2.70 -19.33
C ALA A 156 -23.42 -2.97 -20.73
N GLU A 157 -22.10 -2.92 -20.89
CA GLU A 157 -21.41 -2.99 -22.18
C GLU A 157 -20.76 -4.36 -22.44
N PHE A 158 -20.44 -5.10 -21.37
CA PHE A 158 -19.71 -6.36 -21.44
C PHE A 158 -20.32 -7.42 -20.51
N ASP A 159 -20.20 -8.67 -20.92
CA ASP A 159 -20.37 -9.81 -20.02
C ASP A 159 -19.00 -10.31 -19.55
N THR A 160 -18.95 -10.80 -18.32
CA THR A 160 -17.73 -11.37 -17.72
C THR A 160 -17.83 -12.89 -17.76
N ILE A 161 -16.77 -13.53 -18.25
CA ILE A 161 -16.64 -14.99 -18.31
C ILE A 161 -16.07 -15.51 -17.00
N HIS A 162 -14.97 -14.90 -16.56
CA HIS A 162 -14.16 -15.38 -15.45
C HIS A 162 -13.47 -14.23 -14.73
N GLN A 163 -13.16 -14.42 -13.45
CA GLN A 163 -12.47 -13.47 -12.58
C GLN A 163 -11.32 -14.18 -11.90
N SER A 164 -10.08 -13.99 -12.37
CA SER A 164 -8.96 -14.81 -11.87
C SER A 164 -7.59 -14.20 -11.86
N TRP A 165 -7.43 -12.98 -12.38
CA TRP A 165 -6.17 -12.28 -12.22
C TRP A 165 -6.26 -11.35 -11.02
N LYS A 166 -5.52 -11.67 -9.96
CA LYS A 166 -5.38 -10.78 -8.81
C LYS A 166 -4.40 -9.67 -9.17
N PHE A 167 -4.89 -8.45 -9.32
CA PHE A 167 -4.07 -7.33 -9.79
C PHE A 167 -3.41 -6.63 -8.61
N GLU A 168 -2.11 -6.88 -8.40
CA GLU A 168 -1.36 -6.34 -7.28
C GLU A 168 -0.25 -5.42 -7.78
N THR A 169 -0.41 -4.14 -7.47
CA THR A 169 0.62 -3.13 -7.71
C THR A 169 1.09 -2.55 -6.40
N ALA A 170 2.35 -2.15 -6.36
CA ALA A 170 2.96 -1.60 -5.17
C ALA A 170 4.08 -0.63 -5.52
N PHE A 171 4.40 0.27 -4.59
CA PHE A 171 5.68 0.95 -4.57
C PHE A 171 6.73 0.02 -3.96
N LEU A 172 7.72 -0.33 -4.77
CA LEU A 172 8.90 -1.06 -4.34
C LEU A 172 10.03 -0.07 -4.09
N TYR A 173 10.71 -0.17 -2.96
CA TYR A 173 11.92 0.60 -2.68
C TYR A 173 12.85 -0.18 -1.75
N ARG A 174 14.16 0.10 -1.82
CA ARG A 174 15.11 -0.45 -0.86
C ARG A 174 15.22 0.48 0.35
N TYR A 175 15.06 -0.09 1.54
CA TYR A 175 15.29 0.62 2.78
C TYR A 175 16.76 1.03 2.91
N THR A 176 16.97 2.28 3.30
CA THR A 176 18.27 2.86 3.60
C THR A 176 18.14 3.66 4.90
N SER A 177 19.22 3.75 5.68
CA SER A 177 19.19 4.32 7.04
C SER A 177 18.72 5.78 7.14
N ASP A 178 18.75 6.52 6.02
CA ASP A 178 18.25 7.89 5.89
C ASP A 178 16.72 7.98 5.75
N LEU A 179 16.05 6.85 5.47
CA LEU A 179 14.60 6.76 5.32
C LEU A 179 13.88 6.42 6.62
N ASP A 180 14.59 6.34 7.73
CA ASP A 180 13.97 6.09 9.03
C ASP A 180 13.12 7.29 9.48
N THR A 181 11.86 7.31 9.05
CA THR A 181 10.84 8.28 9.48
C THR A 181 10.39 8.04 10.93
N HIS A 182 10.79 6.91 11.52
CA HIS A 182 10.50 6.56 12.89
C HIS A 182 11.81 6.39 13.66
N GLY A 183 12.49 7.51 13.91
CA GLY A 183 13.50 7.67 14.96
C GLY A 183 12.93 7.44 16.37
N LYS A 184 12.30 6.27 16.57
CA LYS A 184 11.79 5.71 17.82
C LYS A 184 12.73 4.61 18.32
N SER A 185 13.99 4.58 17.88
CA SER A 185 15.03 3.85 18.60
C SER A 185 15.05 4.38 20.04
N GLY A 186 14.57 3.57 20.98
CA GLY A 186 14.60 3.88 22.41
C GLY A 186 13.34 4.50 23.02
N ASN A 187 12.16 4.42 22.40
CA ASN A 187 10.93 4.76 23.13
C ASN A 187 10.58 3.67 24.16
N PHE A 188 11.25 3.70 25.31
CA PHE A 188 11.04 2.79 26.44
C PHE A 188 9.62 2.83 27.03
N LEU A 189 8.76 3.77 26.61
CA LEU A 189 7.35 3.84 26.98
C LEU A 189 6.42 3.16 25.97
N SER A 190 6.91 2.79 24.79
CA SER A 190 6.15 2.04 23.78
C SER A 190 5.59 0.67 24.21
N PRO A 191 6.22 -0.09 25.13
CA PRO A 191 5.75 -1.44 25.49
C PRO A 191 4.32 -1.50 26.04
N PHE A 192 3.84 -0.41 26.64
CA PHE A 192 2.47 -0.30 27.14
C PHE A 192 1.76 0.86 26.46
N SER A 193 0.48 0.67 26.17
CA SER A 193 -0.37 1.79 25.71
C SER A 193 -0.53 2.82 26.82
N ASP A 194 -0.82 4.07 26.44
CA ASP A 194 -1.05 5.18 27.38
C ASP A 194 -2.11 4.85 28.45
N ARG A 195 -3.11 4.05 28.07
CA ARG A 195 -4.15 3.57 28.99
C ARG A 195 -3.59 2.65 30.06
N VAL A 196 -2.71 1.72 29.69
CA VAL A 196 -2.08 0.78 30.63
C VAL A 196 -1.14 1.54 31.57
N TRP A 197 -0.36 2.50 31.06
CA TRP A 197 0.44 3.39 31.90
C TRP A 197 -0.41 4.16 32.90
N LEU A 198 -1.53 4.74 32.45
CA LEU A 198 -2.48 5.43 33.32
C LEU A 198 -3.04 4.50 34.40
N PHE A 199 -3.49 3.30 34.03
CA PHE A 199 -4.01 2.33 35.01
C PHE A 199 -2.93 1.89 36.01
N CYS A 200 -1.68 1.71 35.59
CA CYS A 200 -0.58 1.40 36.49
C CYS A 200 -0.31 2.54 37.48
N LEU A 201 -0.30 3.79 37.01
CA LEU A 201 -0.14 4.95 37.90
C LEU A 201 -1.30 5.05 38.91
N LEU A 202 -2.53 4.80 38.46
CA LEU A 202 -3.71 4.82 39.32
C LEU A 202 -3.69 3.68 40.36
N THR A 203 -3.31 2.46 39.99
CA THR A 203 -3.21 1.35 40.93
C THR A 203 -2.12 1.60 41.97
N LEU A 204 -0.94 2.07 41.56
CA LEU A 204 0.15 2.43 42.47
C LEU A 204 -0.21 3.58 43.40
N GLY A 205 -0.92 4.58 42.89
CA GLY A 205 -1.49 5.65 43.70
C GLY A 205 -2.48 5.12 44.74
N ALA A 206 -3.39 4.23 44.34
CA ALA A 206 -4.35 3.61 45.24
C ALA A 206 -3.66 2.79 46.34
N PHE A 207 -2.67 1.95 46.00
CA PHE A 207 -1.88 1.19 46.98
C PHE A 207 -1.15 2.12 47.96
N SER A 208 -0.53 3.20 47.46
CA SER A 208 0.16 4.18 48.31
C SER A 208 -0.79 4.88 49.27
N ILE A 209 -1.97 5.29 48.80
CA ILE A 209 -2.99 5.94 49.63
C ILE A 209 -3.50 4.95 50.69
N ILE A 210 -3.83 3.71 50.32
CA ILE A 210 -4.30 2.69 51.25
C ILE A 210 -3.24 2.41 52.33
N TRP A 211 -1.97 2.29 51.96
CA TRP A 211 -0.90 2.07 52.92
C TRP A 211 -0.75 3.25 53.88
N VAL A 212 -0.74 4.49 53.37
CA VAL A 212 -0.70 5.69 54.21
C VAL A 212 -1.92 5.78 55.14
N LEU A 213 -3.11 5.36 54.69
CA LEU A 213 -4.30 5.32 55.53
C LEU A 213 -4.19 4.31 56.67
N PHE A 214 -3.65 3.11 56.42
CA PHE A 214 -3.37 2.12 57.47
C PHE A 214 -2.42 2.69 58.51
N GLU A 215 -1.32 3.33 58.09
CA GLU A 215 -0.38 3.97 59.02
C GLU A 215 -1.02 5.09 59.85
N ILE A 216 -1.87 5.92 59.24
CA ILE A 216 -2.60 6.97 59.98
C ILE A 216 -3.56 6.36 61.00
N ILE A 217 -4.22 5.26 60.66
CA ILE A 217 -5.14 4.54 61.56
C ILE A 217 -4.35 3.92 62.72
N ASP A 218 -3.26 3.21 62.44
CA ASP A 218 -2.42 2.58 63.47
C ASP A 218 -1.79 3.62 64.39
N CYS A 219 -1.29 4.73 63.86
CA CYS A 219 -0.84 5.87 64.65
C CYS A 219 -1.96 6.46 65.53
N LYS A 220 -3.19 6.59 65.02
CA LYS A 220 -4.34 7.09 65.80
C LYS A 220 -4.78 6.09 66.88
N ILE A 221 -4.79 4.80 66.59
CA ILE A 221 -5.14 3.73 67.54
C ILE A 221 -4.09 3.68 68.65
N LEU A 222 -2.80 3.70 68.30
CA LEU A 222 -1.70 3.73 69.25
C LEU A 222 -1.78 4.98 70.13
N ARG A 223 -2.06 6.15 69.55
CA ARG A 223 -2.25 7.40 70.30
C ARG A 223 -3.44 7.33 71.26
N ARG A 224 -4.57 6.74 70.85
CA ARG A 224 -5.73 6.54 71.73
C ARG A 224 -5.40 5.58 72.88
N ARG A 225 -4.71 4.48 72.61
CA ARG A 225 -4.29 3.50 73.62
C ARG A 225 -3.31 4.10 74.64
N VAL A 226 -2.35 4.90 74.18
CA VAL A 226 -1.39 5.63 75.04
C VAL A 226 -2.06 6.73 75.85
N ASN A 227 -2.95 7.53 75.25
CA ASN A 227 -3.69 8.57 75.98
C ASN A 227 -4.64 7.99 77.05
N SER A 228 -5.17 6.79 76.86
CA SER A 228 -5.94 6.08 77.90
C SER A 228 -5.09 5.51 79.04
N GLN A 229 -3.76 5.40 78.88
CA GLN A 229 -2.87 4.75 79.86
C GLN A 229 -1.91 5.68 80.61
N LYS A 230 -1.83 6.99 80.31
CA LYS A 230 -0.94 7.90 81.06
C LYS A 230 -1.44 9.36 81.16
N LEU A 231 -1.85 9.72 82.37
CA LEU A 231 -1.62 11.04 82.97
C LEU A 231 -0.12 11.15 83.28
N GLU A 232 0.47 12.30 82.92
CA GLU A 232 1.79 12.82 83.27
C GLU A 232 3.09 12.37 82.55
N HIS A 233 3.77 13.43 82.07
CA HIS A 233 5.20 13.65 81.82
C HIS A 233 5.97 12.83 80.76
N LEU A 234 6.22 13.47 79.61
CA LEU A 234 7.55 13.98 79.17
C LEU A 234 7.47 14.59 77.75
N ASN A 235 8.28 15.63 77.51
CA ASN A 235 8.46 16.34 76.24
C ASN A 235 8.68 15.40 75.06
N GLN A 236 7.66 15.20 74.22
CA GLN A 236 7.77 14.41 73.01
C GLN A 236 7.81 15.33 71.78
N LYS A 237 8.93 15.27 71.03
CA LYS A 237 9.11 15.92 69.72
C LYS A 237 7.82 15.86 68.91
N SER A 238 7.46 17.00 68.33
CA SER A 238 6.22 17.26 67.59
C SER A 238 5.72 16.03 66.80
N PRO A 239 4.60 15.40 67.22
CA PRO A 239 4.10 14.15 66.62
C PRO A 239 3.72 14.31 65.14
N VAL A 240 3.54 15.54 64.67
CA VAL A 240 3.26 15.89 63.27
C VAL A 240 4.46 15.64 62.35
N ILE A 241 5.70 15.78 62.84
CA ILE A 241 6.91 15.56 62.02
C ILE A 241 7.12 14.07 61.78
N CYS A 242 6.89 13.23 62.80
CA CYS A 242 6.98 11.78 62.71
C CYS A 242 6.02 11.22 61.63
N ILE A 243 4.74 11.63 61.65
CA ILE A 243 3.74 11.17 60.68
C ILE A 243 4.12 11.59 59.24
N LYS A 244 4.65 12.81 59.04
CA LYS A 244 5.05 13.28 57.71
C LYS A 244 6.22 12.45 57.14
N THR A 245 7.23 12.14 57.94
CA THR A 245 8.38 11.33 57.52
C THR A 245 7.94 9.91 57.16
N THR A 246 7.08 9.29 57.98
CA THR A 246 6.59 7.93 57.74
C THR A 246 5.71 7.83 56.48
N CYS A 247 4.88 8.82 56.17
CA CYS A 247 4.08 8.82 54.94
C CYS A 247 4.94 8.87 53.67
N ILE A 248 6.00 9.69 53.68
CA ILE A 248 6.94 9.78 52.55
C ILE A 248 7.70 8.46 52.38
N GLU A 249 8.13 7.85 53.48
CA GLU A 249 8.76 6.52 53.47
C GLU A 249 7.83 5.48 52.83
N ARG A 250 6.53 5.44 53.16
CA ARG A 250 5.60 4.46 52.54
C ARG A 250 5.41 4.70 51.04
N ILE A 251 5.35 5.94 50.59
CA ILE A 251 5.27 6.26 49.15
C ILE A 251 6.55 5.80 48.44
N LEU A 252 7.72 6.04 49.05
CA LEU A 252 9.00 5.56 48.54
C LEU A 252 9.09 4.04 48.54
N GLN A 253 8.50 3.36 49.53
CA GLN A 253 8.39 1.90 49.54
C GLN A 253 7.51 1.37 48.41
N THR A 254 6.39 2.03 48.10
CA THR A 254 5.59 1.67 46.92
C THR A 254 6.38 1.84 45.63
N PHE A 255 7.10 2.96 45.49
CA PHE A 255 7.98 3.20 44.34
C PHE A 255 9.11 2.16 44.26
N GLY A 256 9.73 1.84 45.39
CA GLY A 256 10.74 0.79 45.52
C GLY A 256 10.20 -0.56 45.06
N ALA A 257 9.00 -0.94 45.50
CA ALA A 257 8.35 -2.18 45.07
C ALA A 257 8.12 -2.22 43.54
N CYS A 258 7.79 -1.09 42.91
CA CYS A 258 7.70 -0.99 41.44
C CYS A 258 9.03 -1.20 40.74
N CYS A 259 10.10 -0.66 41.33
CA CYS A 259 11.48 -0.85 40.87
C CYS A 259 12.06 -2.22 41.30
N GLN A 260 11.25 -3.12 41.87
CA GLN A 260 11.66 -4.42 42.41
C GLN A 260 12.72 -4.32 43.52
N GLN A 261 12.74 -3.20 44.23
CA GLN A 261 13.61 -2.95 45.37
C GLN A 261 12.80 -3.10 46.67
N GLY A 262 13.38 -3.79 47.65
CA GLY A 262 12.90 -3.80 49.02
C GLY A 262 13.49 -2.64 49.82
N LEU A 263 12.71 -2.09 50.74
CA LEU A 263 13.12 -1.00 51.62
C LEU A 263 12.69 -1.33 53.05
N ASP A 264 13.61 -1.20 54.01
CA ASP A 264 13.31 -1.35 55.44
C ASP A 264 12.52 -0.13 55.97
N PRO A 265 11.73 -0.26 57.05
CA PRO A 265 11.41 -1.48 57.79
C PRO A 265 10.20 -2.25 57.23
N ASN A 266 10.20 -3.57 57.45
CA ASN A 266 9.10 -4.46 57.08
C ASN A 266 7.84 -4.23 57.95
N PRO A 267 6.63 -4.30 57.34
CA PRO A 267 5.40 -4.16 58.08
C PRO A 267 5.18 -5.33 59.07
N VAL A 268 4.77 -4.99 60.28
CA VAL A 268 4.46 -5.97 61.34
C VAL A 268 3.03 -6.49 61.19
N ASP A 269 2.10 -5.61 60.81
CA ASP A 269 0.67 -5.92 60.73
C ASP A 269 0.31 -6.84 59.56
N LEU A 270 -0.56 -7.82 59.83
CA LEU A 270 -0.99 -8.83 58.86
C LEU A 270 -1.66 -8.20 57.62
N SER A 271 -2.51 -7.19 57.83
CA SER A 271 -3.22 -6.48 56.75
C SER A 271 -2.25 -5.76 55.82
N VAL A 272 -1.22 -5.11 56.37
CA VAL A 272 -0.21 -4.39 55.59
C VAL A 272 0.71 -5.38 54.87
N ARG A 273 1.03 -6.53 55.48
CA ARG A 273 1.77 -7.61 54.79
C ARG A 273 1.04 -8.13 53.56
N PHE A 274 -0.28 -8.33 53.66
CA PHE A 274 -1.08 -8.75 52.51
C PHE A 274 -1.09 -7.68 51.40
N LEU A 275 -1.21 -6.40 51.78
CA LEU A 275 -1.13 -5.27 50.84
C LEU A 275 0.21 -5.26 50.10
N VAL A 276 1.32 -5.39 50.84
CA VAL A 276 2.69 -5.40 50.30
C VAL A 276 2.94 -6.61 49.40
N MET A 277 2.50 -7.80 49.79
CA MET A 277 2.61 -9.00 48.95
C MET A 277 1.84 -8.85 47.63
N THR A 278 0.64 -8.27 47.69
CA THR A 278 -0.16 -8.00 46.49
C THR A 278 0.51 -6.97 45.59
N LEU A 279 1.10 -5.92 46.17
CA LEU A 279 1.86 -4.91 45.44
C LEU A 279 3.11 -5.50 44.76
N PHE A 280 3.87 -6.35 45.44
CA PHE A 280 5.02 -7.04 44.84
C PHE A 280 4.60 -8.01 43.73
N LEU A 281 3.50 -8.74 43.89
CA LEU A 281 2.97 -9.60 42.83
C LEU A 281 2.55 -8.79 41.60
N PHE A 282 1.85 -7.67 41.81
CA PHE A 282 1.49 -6.74 40.74
C PHE A 282 2.73 -6.21 40.01
N SER A 283 3.72 -5.72 40.76
CA SER A 283 4.99 -5.22 40.21
C SER A 283 5.75 -6.29 39.43
N LEU A 284 5.82 -7.51 39.96
CA LEU A 284 6.47 -8.65 39.30
C LEU A 284 5.81 -8.95 37.95
N VAL A 285 4.48 -9.03 37.90
CA VAL A 285 3.75 -9.30 36.67
C VAL A 285 3.98 -8.17 35.65
N MET A 286 3.80 -6.91 36.06
CA MET A 286 3.98 -5.76 35.18
C MET A 286 5.40 -5.66 34.62
N TYR A 287 6.41 -5.89 35.46
CA TYR A 287 7.80 -5.88 35.01
C TYR A 287 8.08 -6.99 33.98
N ASN A 288 7.61 -8.22 34.22
CA ASN A 288 7.84 -9.31 33.28
C ASN A 288 7.19 -9.06 31.91
N TYR A 289 5.98 -8.49 31.89
CA TYR A 289 5.35 -8.07 30.63
C TYR A 289 6.13 -6.93 29.96
N TYR A 290 6.54 -5.92 30.73
CA TYR A 290 7.32 -4.79 30.21
C TYR A 290 8.62 -5.27 29.56
N THR A 291 9.42 -6.07 30.26
CA THR A 291 10.70 -6.57 29.75
C THR A 291 10.52 -7.49 28.56
N SER A 292 9.49 -8.35 28.57
CA SER A 292 9.20 -9.24 27.43
C SER A 292 8.82 -8.44 26.18
N SER A 293 8.01 -7.39 26.33
CA SER A 293 7.64 -6.50 25.23
C SER A 293 8.81 -5.65 24.73
N VAL A 294 9.70 -5.16 25.61
CA VAL A 294 10.92 -4.45 25.21
C VAL A 294 11.84 -5.36 24.41
N VAL A 295 12.12 -6.56 24.91
CA VAL A 295 12.98 -7.54 24.22
C VAL A 295 12.33 -7.99 22.91
N GLY A 296 11.02 -8.25 22.92
CA GLY A 296 10.26 -8.57 21.71
C GLY A 296 10.32 -7.45 20.68
N GLY A 297 10.19 -6.19 21.09
CA GLY A 297 10.32 -5.03 20.20
C GLY A 297 11.73 -4.82 19.64
N LEU A 298 12.77 -5.11 20.43
CA LEU A 298 14.16 -5.02 19.98
C LEU A 298 14.58 -6.14 19.04
N LEU A 299 13.97 -7.33 19.18
CA LEU A 299 14.20 -8.49 18.31
C LEU A 299 13.30 -8.49 17.08
N SER A 300 12.15 -7.82 17.14
CA SER A 300 11.27 -7.62 15.99
C SER A 300 11.94 -6.63 15.04
N SER A 301 12.07 -7.00 13.77
CA SER A 301 12.28 -6.02 12.71
C SER A 301 11.06 -5.11 12.69
N SER A 302 11.14 -3.94 13.32
CA SER A 302 10.13 -2.89 13.11
C SER A 302 10.06 -2.62 11.61
N ASP A 303 8.87 -2.39 11.06
CA ASP A 303 8.73 -1.94 9.67
C ASP A 303 9.44 -0.59 9.55
N GLN A 304 10.69 -0.64 9.08
CA GLN A 304 11.53 0.52 8.91
C GLN A 304 11.21 1.14 7.54
N GLY A 305 10.95 2.46 7.54
CA GLY A 305 10.70 3.25 6.34
C GLY A 305 9.24 3.68 6.15
N PRO A 306 8.96 4.44 5.07
CA PRO A 306 7.60 4.84 4.70
C PRO A 306 6.68 3.64 4.45
N SER A 307 5.54 3.58 5.13
CA SER A 307 4.58 2.48 5.07
C SER A 307 3.32 2.81 4.27
N THR A 308 3.09 4.10 3.99
CA THR A 308 1.92 4.58 3.26
C THR A 308 2.30 5.43 2.06
N VAL A 309 1.39 5.56 1.09
CA VAL A 309 1.59 6.42 -0.11
C VAL A 309 1.86 7.87 0.29
N ASP A 310 1.18 8.37 1.34
CA ASP A 310 1.40 9.72 1.85
C ASP A 310 2.80 9.88 2.47
N GLU A 311 3.28 8.87 3.22
CA GLU A 311 4.65 8.86 3.76
C GLU A 311 5.70 8.76 2.66
N ILE A 312 5.49 7.93 1.62
CA ILE A 312 6.36 7.87 0.43
C ILE A 312 6.41 9.25 -0.25
N THR A 313 5.26 9.90 -0.40
CA THR A 313 5.15 11.25 -0.98
C THR A 313 5.86 12.28 -0.10
N ALA A 314 5.86 12.09 1.22
CA ALA A 314 6.57 12.95 2.18
C ALA A 314 8.10 12.72 2.18
N SER A 315 8.53 11.48 1.95
CA SER A 315 9.92 11.02 2.02
C SER A 315 10.84 11.66 0.97
N PRO A 316 12.18 11.54 1.10
CA PRO A 316 13.12 11.99 0.06
C PRO A 316 13.12 11.12 -1.20
N LEU A 317 12.43 9.97 -1.21
CA LEU A 317 12.43 9.03 -2.34
C LEU A 317 11.94 9.68 -3.64
N LYS A 318 12.66 9.44 -4.73
CA LYS A 318 12.20 9.76 -6.09
C LYS A 318 11.29 8.65 -6.59
N ILE A 319 10.24 8.98 -7.33
CA ILE A 319 9.18 8.01 -7.65
C ILE A 319 9.05 7.80 -9.15
N SER A 320 9.25 6.59 -9.63
CA SER A 320 9.02 6.23 -11.03
C SER A 320 7.94 5.16 -11.14
N PHE A 321 7.36 5.03 -12.33
CA PHE A 321 6.29 4.11 -12.64
C PHE A 321 6.72 3.22 -13.80
N GLU A 322 6.21 1.99 -13.81
CA GLU A 322 6.30 1.17 -15.01
C GLU A 322 5.59 1.86 -16.18
N ASP A 323 6.21 1.87 -17.35
CA ASP A 323 5.59 2.42 -18.56
C ASP A 323 4.48 1.50 -19.07
N ILE A 324 3.32 1.57 -18.41
CA ILE A 324 2.07 0.91 -18.78
C ILE A 324 0.94 1.94 -18.87
N GLY A 325 0.08 1.78 -19.89
CA GLY A 325 -0.99 2.71 -20.21
C GLY A 325 -2.03 2.98 -19.10
N TYR A 326 -2.21 2.09 -18.11
CA TYR A 326 -3.20 2.30 -17.05
C TYR A 326 -2.83 3.46 -16.10
N TYR A 327 -1.53 3.77 -15.89
CA TYR A 327 -1.13 4.92 -15.07
C TYR A 327 -1.55 6.25 -15.69
N LYS A 328 -1.47 6.35 -17.03
CA LYS A 328 -1.89 7.53 -17.78
C LYS A 328 -3.38 7.82 -17.55
N VAL A 329 -4.20 6.77 -17.52
CA VAL A 329 -5.64 6.87 -17.20
C VAL A 329 -5.85 7.21 -15.73
N LEU A 330 -5.12 6.55 -14.82
CA LEU A 330 -5.21 6.78 -13.38
C LEU A 330 -4.93 8.24 -13.02
N PHE A 331 -3.81 8.82 -13.47
CA PHE A 331 -3.44 10.19 -13.13
C PHE A 331 -4.37 11.23 -13.73
N ARG A 332 -5.00 10.93 -14.87
CA ARG A 332 -5.97 11.82 -15.51
C ARG A 332 -7.35 11.76 -14.85
N GLU A 333 -7.79 10.59 -14.43
CA GLU A 333 -9.17 10.37 -13.94
C GLU A 333 -9.30 10.38 -12.41
N SER A 334 -8.19 10.22 -11.69
CA SER A 334 -8.24 10.10 -10.22
C SER A 334 -8.65 11.41 -9.56
N GLN A 335 -9.61 11.30 -8.63
CA GLN A 335 -10.02 12.36 -7.71
C GLN A 335 -9.44 12.16 -6.30
N ASN A 336 -8.56 11.17 -6.13
CA ASN A 336 -7.97 10.86 -4.83
C ASN A 336 -6.94 11.92 -4.45
N ARG A 337 -7.15 12.58 -3.30
CA ARG A 337 -6.27 13.62 -2.75
C ARG A 337 -4.82 13.15 -2.60
N SER A 338 -4.56 11.90 -2.24
CA SER A 338 -3.20 11.37 -2.10
C SER A 338 -2.50 11.26 -3.47
N ILE A 339 -3.23 10.86 -4.52
CA ILE A 339 -2.69 10.81 -5.89
C ILE A 339 -2.43 12.22 -6.41
N THR A 340 -3.33 13.18 -6.20
CA THR A 340 -3.11 14.57 -6.60
C THR A 340 -1.87 15.16 -5.92
N LYS A 341 -1.72 14.98 -4.61
CA LYS A 341 -0.52 15.40 -3.86
C LYS A 341 0.76 14.76 -4.38
N LEU A 342 0.71 13.46 -4.69
CA LEU A 342 1.81 12.71 -5.26
C LEU A 342 2.25 13.31 -6.60
N ILE A 343 1.29 13.58 -7.50
CA ILE A 343 1.54 14.19 -8.80
C ILE A 343 2.18 15.58 -8.62
N GLU A 344 1.54 16.44 -7.83
CA GLU A 344 2.00 17.81 -7.59
C GLU A 344 3.39 17.88 -6.96
N LYS A 345 3.71 16.95 -6.04
CA LYS A 345 4.97 17.01 -5.29
C LYS A 345 6.13 16.25 -5.94
N LYS A 346 5.86 15.14 -6.63
CA LYS A 346 6.89 14.19 -7.09
C LYS A 346 6.99 14.04 -8.60
N LEU A 347 5.94 14.42 -9.33
CA LEU A 347 5.89 14.29 -10.80
C LEU A 347 5.98 15.62 -11.54
N SER A 348 5.70 16.74 -10.88
CA SER A 348 5.77 18.10 -11.47
C SER A 348 7.20 18.63 -11.63
N SER A 349 8.16 18.12 -10.84
CA SER A 349 9.55 18.55 -10.86
C SER A 349 10.28 18.02 -12.09
N SER A 350 10.95 18.92 -12.83
CA SER A 350 11.80 18.54 -13.97
C SER A 350 12.94 17.62 -13.51
N ARG A 351 13.16 16.51 -14.21
CA ARG A 351 14.24 15.55 -13.92
C ARG A 351 15.47 15.83 -14.77
N SER A 352 16.63 15.59 -14.19
CA SER A 352 17.89 15.61 -14.92
C SER A 352 17.94 14.48 -15.96
N LEU A 353 18.64 14.70 -17.07
CA LEU A 353 18.80 13.75 -18.17
C LEU A 353 19.47 12.42 -17.71
N ASN A 354 20.22 12.45 -16.61
CA ASN A 354 20.92 11.29 -16.06
C ASN A 354 20.10 10.51 -15.01
N GLU A 355 18.85 10.89 -14.76
CA GLU A 355 17.99 10.22 -13.77
C GLU A 355 16.96 9.32 -14.43
N LEU A 356 16.47 8.33 -13.69
CA LEU A 356 15.40 7.47 -14.16
C LEU A 356 14.17 8.30 -14.55
N PRO A 357 13.66 8.18 -15.79
CA PRO A 357 12.44 8.86 -16.22
C PRO A 357 11.23 8.51 -15.34
N ILE A 358 10.19 9.33 -15.40
CA ILE A 358 8.93 9.10 -14.66
C ILE A 358 8.32 7.75 -15.05
N PHE A 359 8.30 7.43 -16.34
CA PHE A 359 7.85 6.15 -16.87
C PHE A 359 9.05 5.40 -17.43
N SER A 360 9.30 4.20 -16.92
CA SER A 360 10.46 3.38 -17.30
C SER A 360 10.09 1.90 -17.35
N HIS A 361 10.93 1.07 -17.95
CA HIS A 361 10.78 -0.38 -17.86
C HIS A 361 11.36 -0.90 -16.54
N ILE A 362 10.91 -2.10 -16.13
CA ILE A 362 11.34 -2.72 -14.87
C ILE A 362 12.85 -2.94 -14.88
N GLU A 363 13.38 -3.43 -15.99
CA GLU A 363 14.81 -3.74 -16.18
C GLU A 363 15.69 -2.50 -15.99
N ASP A 364 15.20 -1.33 -16.43
CA ASP A 364 15.90 -0.05 -16.28
C ASP A 364 15.81 0.49 -14.84
N ALA A 365 14.72 0.16 -14.13
CA ALA A 365 14.46 0.66 -12.77
C ALA A 365 15.15 -0.17 -11.67
N VAL A 366 15.35 -1.46 -11.88
CA VAL A 366 15.96 -2.40 -10.90
C VAL A 366 17.33 -1.94 -10.40
N PRO A 367 18.27 -1.42 -11.22
CA PRO A 367 19.53 -0.87 -10.73
C PRO A 367 19.35 0.33 -9.79
N TYR A 368 18.34 1.18 -10.02
CA TYR A 368 18.03 2.32 -9.14
C TYR A 368 17.38 1.87 -7.83
N LEU A 369 16.53 0.85 -7.88
CA LEU A 369 16.00 0.21 -6.68
C LEU A 369 17.14 -0.39 -5.83
N LYS A 370 18.10 -1.06 -6.46
CA LYS A 370 19.27 -1.63 -5.79
C LYS A 370 20.15 -0.54 -5.18
N ALA A 371 20.39 0.56 -5.90
CA ALA A 371 21.15 1.69 -5.36
C ALA A 371 20.45 2.34 -4.14
N GLY A 372 19.11 2.39 -4.13
CA GLY A 372 18.32 3.07 -3.11
C GLY A 372 18.02 4.53 -3.49
N GLY A 373 17.21 5.22 -2.68
CA GLY A 373 16.76 6.59 -2.95
C GLY A 373 15.65 6.73 -4.00
N PHE A 374 15.21 5.61 -4.58
CA PHE A 374 14.08 5.54 -5.52
C PHE A 374 13.01 4.57 -5.01
N ALA A 375 11.75 4.92 -5.29
CA ALA A 375 10.60 4.05 -5.24
C ALA A 375 10.05 3.84 -6.65
N PHE A 376 9.81 2.59 -7.03
CA PHE A 376 9.29 2.24 -8.34
C PHE A 376 7.92 1.57 -8.18
N HIS A 377 6.93 2.05 -8.92
CA HIS A 377 5.58 1.53 -8.86
C HIS A 377 5.27 0.68 -10.09
N CYS A 378 4.97 -0.60 -9.86
CA CYS A 378 4.76 -1.59 -10.91
C CYS A 378 3.84 -2.72 -10.40
N GLU A 379 3.52 -3.67 -11.29
CA GLU A 379 2.89 -4.93 -10.88
C GLU A 379 3.94 -5.83 -10.20
N VAL A 380 3.65 -6.33 -9.00
CA VAL A 380 4.66 -7.05 -8.19
C VAL A 380 5.07 -8.38 -8.84
N VAL A 381 4.13 -9.02 -9.54
CA VAL A 381 4.36 -10.27 -10.27
C VAL A 381 5.37 -10.14 -11.41
N ASP A 382 5.47 -8.95 -12.01
CA ASP A 382 6.43 -8.66 -13.08
C ASP A 382 7.80 -8.25 -12.52
N ALA A 383 7.82 -7.56 -11.37
CA ALA A 383 9.05 -7.04 -10.80
C ALA A 383 9.86 -8.07 -9.99
N TYR A 384 9.20 -8.94 -9.21
CA TYR A 384 9.90 -9.88 -8.33
C TYR A 384 10.85 -10.85 -9.05
N PRO A 385 10.50 -11.44 -10.20
CA PRO A 385 11.46 -12.27 -10.95
C PRO A 385 12.73 -11.50 -11.30
N VAL A 386 12.60 -10.28 -11.84
CA VAL A 386 13.75 -9.45 -12.24
C VAL A 386 14.56 -9.02 -11.03
N ILE A 387 13.92 -8.60 -9.93
CA ILE A 387 14.61 -8.23 -8.70
C ILE A 387 15.40 -9.41 -8.14
N SER A 388 14.82 -10.62 -8.14
CA SER A 388 15.46 -11.82 -7.61
C SER A 388 16.73 -12.24 -8.35
N GLU A 389 16.86 -11.85 -9.63
CA GLU A 389 18.07 -12.10 -10.42
C GLU A 389 19.18 -11.07 -10.15
N TYR A 390 18.82 -9.84 -9.76
CA TYR A 390 19.77 -8.73 -9.61
C TYR A 390 20.18 -8.44 -8.16
N PHE A 391 19.36 -8.84 -7.19
CA PHE A 391 19.55 -8.51 -5.77
C PHE A 391 20.18 -9.68 -5.01
N ASP A 392 21.08 -9.35 -4.08
CA ASP A 392 21.62 -10.29 -3.12
C ASP A 392 20.63 -10.52 -1.96
N ALA A 393 20.80 -11.59 -1.19
CA ALA A 393 19.89 -11.94 -0.09
C ALA A 393 19.66 -10.80 0.91
N ASN A 394 20.71 -10.04 1.26
CA ASN A 394 20.59 -8.89 2.17
C ASN A 394 19.78 -7.76 1.53
N GLU A 395 19.99 -7.49 0.24
CA GLU A 395 19.28 -6.44 -0.49
C GLU A 395 17.80 -6.78 -0.66
N ILE A 396 17.47 -8.06 -0.81
CA ILE A 396 16.09 -8.56 -0.79
C ILE A 396 15.46 -8.32 0.59
N CYS A 397 16.19 -8.60 1.69
CA CYS A 397 15.70 -8.32 3.05
C CYS A 397 15.48 -6.82 3.32
N ASP A 398 16.21 -5.94 2.62
CA ASP A 398 16.02 -4.49 2.70
C ASP A 398 14.91 -3.97 1.79
N LEU A 399 14.37 -4.79 0.88
CA LEU A 399 13.26 -4.40 0.02
C LEU A 399 12.00 -4.15 0.86
N ARG A 400 11.28 -3.08 0.53
CA ARG A 400 10.01 -2.71 1.15
C ARG A 400 8.95 -2.56 0.07
N GLU A 401 7.74 -2.95 0.44
CA GLU A 401 6.56 -2.86 -0.39
C GLU A 401 5.54 -1.95 0.32
N VAL A 402 5.02 -0.97 -0.41
CA VAL A 402 3.87 -0.17 0.04
C VAL A 402 2.75 -0.31 -0.96
N SER A 403 1.54 -0.50 -0.46
CA SER A 403 0.34 -0.71 -1.28
C SER A 403 0.24 0.29 -2.43
N GLY A 404 -0.10 -0.21 -3.61
CA GLY A 404 -0.16 0.58 -4.82
C GLY A 404 -1.34 1.54 -4.89
N LEU A 405 -1.39 2.28 -5.98
CA LEU A 405 -2.37 3.34 -6.21
C LEU A 405 -3.73 2.85 -6.72
N MET A 406 -3.89 1.55 -6.97
CA MET A 406 -5.09 0.96 -7.55
C MET A 406 -5.67 -0.09 -6.61
N GLU A 407 -6.96 0.07 -6.28
CA GLU A 407 -7.70 -0.81 -5.37
C GLU A 407 -8.40 -1.97 -6.09
N VAL A 408 -7.93 -2.38 -7.27
CA VAL A 408 -8.60 -3.45 -8.02
C VAL A 408 -8.05 -4.81 -7.59
N GLU A 409 -8.84 -5.56 -6.84
CA GLU A 409 -8.41 -6.88 -6.37
C GLU A 409 -8.41 -7.93 -7.48
N ILE A 410 -9.39 -7.95 -8.38
CA ILE A 410 -9.53 -8.99 -9.41
C ILE A 410 -9.98 -8.39 -10.76
N LEU A 411 -9.32 -8.81 -11.86
CA LEU A 411 -9.70 -8.43 -13.23
C LEU A 411 -10.78 -9.36 -13.81
N ASN A 412 -11.62 -8.78 -14.66
CA ASN A 412 -12.69 -9.47 -15.38
C ASN A 412 -12.23 -9.88 -16.77
N TRP A 413 -12.34 -11.15 -17.12
CA TRP A 413 -12.21 -11.59 -18.51
C TRP A 413 -13.52 -11.30 -19.25
N ILE A 414 -13.47 -10.39 -20.24
CA ILE A 414 -14.67 -9.80 -20.84
C ILE A 414 -14.89 -10.21 -22.31
N LEU A 415 -16.17 -10.18 -22.68
CA LEU A 415 -16.65 -10.25 -24.05
C LEU A 415 -17.81 -9.26 -24.26
N HIS A 416 -18.22 -9.06 -25.51
CA HIS A 416 -19.34 -8.18 -25.84
C HIS A 416 -20.63 -8.62 -25.12
N LYS A 417 -21.46 -7.65 -24.70
CA LYS A 417 -22.74 -7.94 -24.04
C LYS A 417 -23.62 -8.87 -24.90
N ASN A 418 -24.23 -9.87 -24.28
CA ASN A 418 -25.09 -10.85 -24.95
C ASN A 418 -24.34 -11.63 -26.05
N SER A 419 -23.03 -11.83 -25.91
CA SER A 419 -22.28 -12.69 -26.82
C SER A 419 -22.81 -14.12 -26.76
N GLN A 420 -22.85 -14.78 -27.92
CA GLN A 420 -23.21 -16.19 -28.04
C GLN A 420 -22.22 -17.13 -27.31
N TYR A 421 -21.02 -16.64 -26.99
CA TYR A 421 -19.98 -17.43 -26.33
C TYR A 421 -20.03 -17.34 -24.80
N THR A 422 -20.80 -16.42 -24.23
CA THR A 422 -20.80 -16.12 -22.79
C THR A 422 -21.05 -17.35 -21.92
N GLU A 423 -22.14 -18.08 -22.17
CA GLU A 423 -22.51 -19.23 -21.33
C GLU A 423 -21.61 -20.45 -21.58
N ILE A 424 -21.14 -20.61 -22.82
CA ILE A 424 -20.22 -21.70 -23.19
C ILE A 424 -18.89 -21.53 -22.46
N PHE A 425 -18.33 -20.31 -22.45
CA PHE A 425 -17.03 -20.06 -21.84
C PHE A 425 -17.10 -19.95 -20.32
N LYS A 426 -18.24 -19.57 -19.73
CA LYS A 426 -18.44 -19.58 -18.26
C LYS A 426 -18.53 -20.98 -17.66
N THR A 427 -19.06 -21.93 -18.42
CA THR A 427 -19.28 -23.32 -17.98
C THR A 427 -18.13 -24.26 -18.35
N ALA A 428 -17.19 -23.76 -19.16
CA ALA A 428 -15.91 -24.41 -19.39
C ALA A 428 -15.07 -24.34 -18.12
#